data_AF-A0A944T4A9-F1
#
_entry.id   AF-A0A944T4A9-F1
#
_cell.length_a   1.000
_cell.length_b   1.000
_cell.length_c   1.000
_cell.angle_alpha   90.00
_cell.angle_beta   90.00
_cell.angle_gamma   90.00
#
_symmetry.space_group_name_H-M   'P 1'
#
loop_
_entity.id
_entity.type
_entity.pdbx_description
1 polymer ?
#
loop_
_entity_poly.entity_id
_entity_poly.type
_entity_poly.pdbx_seq_one_letter_code
_entity_poly.pdbx_strand_id
1 'polypeptide(L)'
;MHQLIEKNEEILINKSIAGEGLFLKNIWVKDLLLNNQDHGDLKYFLKLVESYKLIYPKLSNSWNYYLTDVYSDIMNSGIQIDSLEFKSINSESVFNIDFINGVLSGKDVDFIEALAFNEIDSWETKSSVTLFYNKNNQINFLNQAKSFKKSFEEFDTPIKLKINEESLYENPVLPFILKAIEELHY
;
A
#
# COMPACT_ATOMS: atom_id res chain seq x y z
N MET A 1 6.03 -5.33 11.05
CA MET A 1 6.73 -6.40 11.81
C MET A 1 7.92 -5.85 12.60
N HIS A 2 8.93 -5.23 11.97
CA HIS A 2 10.09 -4.63 12.67
C HIS A 2 9.68 -3.78 13.88
N GLN A 3 8.83 -2.77 13.69
CA GLN A 3 8.34 -1.91 14.77
C GLN A 3 7.78 -2.70 15.98
N LEU A 4 7.04 -3.78 15.73
CA LEU A 4 6.47 -4.62 16.80
C LEU A 4 7.55 -5.41 17.55
N ILE A 5 8.56 -5.91 16.83
CA ILE A 5 9.68 -6.63 17.44
C ILE A 5 10.50 -5.70 18.33
N GLU A 6 10.84 -4.50 17.85
CA GLU A 6 11.57 -3.51 18.65
C GLU A 6 10.75 -3.04 19.86
N LYS A 7 9.42 -2.88 19.71
CA LYS A 7 8.53 -2.51 20.82
C LYS A 7 8.49 -3.57 21.93
N ASN A 8 8.61 -4.85 21.57
CA ASN A 8 8.58 -5.95 22.53
C ASN A 8 9.97 -6.28 23.11
N GLU A 9 11.06 -5.74 22.53
CA GLU A 9 12.46 -5.93 22.94
C GLU A 9 12.94 -7.39 23.03
N GLU A 10 12.21 -8.35 22.46
CA GLU A 10 12.52 -9.78 22.56
C GLU A 10 13.68 -10.22 21.65
N ILE A 11 13.85 -9.52 20.53
CA ILE A 11 14.82 -9.86 19.48
C ILE A 11 15.56 -8.59 19.08
N LEU A 12 16.89 -8.63 19.12
CA LEU A 12 17.71 -7.56 18.57
C LEU A 12 17.63 -7.59 17.05
N ILE A 13 17.12 -6.51 16.47
CA ILE A 13 17.18 -6.27 15.02
C ILE A 13 18.45 -5.46 14.75
N ASN A 14 19.28 -5.92 13.83
CA ASN A 14 20.48 -5.17 13.42
C ASN A 14 20.19 -4.33 12.16
N LYS A 15 19.42 -4.89 11.23
CA LYS A 15 19.09 -4.28 9.94
C LYS A 15 17.74 -4.78 9.45
N SER A 16 17.00 -3.90 8.79
CA SER A 16 15.73 -4.21 8.14
C SER A 16 15.75 -3.67 6.73
N ILE A 17 15.31 -4.48 5.77
CA ILE A 17 15.26 -4.12 4.35
C ILE A 17 13.87 -4.46 3.86
N ALA A 18 13.13 -3.46 3.37
CA ALA A 18 11.77 -3.63 2.88
C ALA A 18 11.68 -3.22 1.41
N GLY A 19 11.11 -4.09 0.58
CA GLY A 19 10.89 -3.85 -0.85
C GLY A 19 9.45 -3.47 -1.14
N GLU A 20 9.24 -2.41 -1.93
CA GLU A 20 7.97 -1.99 -2.52
C GLU A 20 6.75 -1.99 -1.57
N GLY A 21 6.98 -1.69 -0.28
CA GLY A 21 5.95 -1.76 0.75
C GLY A 21 4.91 -0.64 0.65
N LEU A 22 3.71 -0.86 1.20
CA LEU A 22 2.70 0.18 1.37
C LEU A 22 2.56 0.52 2.87
N PHE A 23 3.29 1.54 3.30
CA PHE A 23 3.43 1.96 4.71
C PHE A 23 2.34 2.93 5.14
N LEU A 24 2.09 3.98 4.34
CA LEU A 24 1.08 5.01 4.58
C LEU A 24 -0.10 4.80 3.61
N LYS A 25 -0.98 3.86 3.98
CA LYS A 25 -2.13 3.43 3.17
C LYS A 25 -3.14 4.55 2.92
N ASN A 26 -3.38 5.42 3.89
CA ASN A 26 -4.28 6.56 3.76
C ASN A 26 -3.81 7.52 2.66
N ILE A 27 -2.50 7.78 2.58
CA ILE A 27 -1.94 8.64 1.53
C ILE A 27 -2.16 8.00 0.16
N TRP A 28 -1.81 6.72 0.02
CA TRP A 28 -1.95 6.01 -1.25
C TRP A 28 -3.41 5.85 -1.68
N VAL A 29 -4.33 5.48 -0.79
CA VAL A 29 -5.75 5.35 -1.13
C VAL A 29 -6.32 6.70 -1.57
N LYS A 30 -6.00 7.81 -0.86
CA LYS A 30 -6.47 9.14 -1.28
C LYS A 30 -5.94 9.53 -2.65
N ASP A 31 -4.66 9.29 -2.92
CA ASP A 31 -4.04 9.55 -4.22
C ASP A 31 -4.67 8.69 -5.33
N LEU A 32 -4.94 7.41 -5.04
CA LEU A 32 -5.62 6.49 -5.93
C LEU A 32 -7.03 6.97 -6.28
N LEU A 33 -7.79 7.43 -5.29
CA LEU A 33 -9.17 7.88 -5.48
C LEU A 33 -9.29 9.26 -6.15
N LEU A 34 -8.27 10.11 -6.04
CA LEU A 34 -8.26 11.47 -6.63
C LEU A 34 -7.74 11.52 -8.06
N ASN A 35 -6.88 10.57 -8.46
CA ASN A 35 -6.17 10.61 -9.72
C ASN A 35 -6.50 9.42 -10.61
N ASN A 36 -6.10 9.49 -11.88
CA ASN A 36 -6.14 8.33 -12.78
C ASN A 36 -5.02 7.37 -12.43
N GLN A 37 -5.32 6.07 -12.44
CA GLN A 37 -4.44 5.02 -11.94
C GLN A 37 -4.34 3.86 -12.91
N ASP A 38 -3.16 3.26 -13.02
CA ASP A 38 -3.04 2.07 -13.85
C ASP A 38 -3.93 0.92 -13.34
N HIS A 39 -4.23 -0.02 -14.24
CA HIS A 39 -5.11 -1.14 -13.90
C HIS A 39 -4.56 -2.02 -12.77
N GLY A 40 -3.24 -2.06 -12.58
CA GLY A 40 -2.59 -2.80 -11.49
C GLY A 40 -2.90 -2.19 -10.13
N ASP A 41 -2.79 -0.87 -10.00
CA ASP A 41 -3.11 -0.16 -8.75
C ASP A 41 -4.60 -0.28 -8.39
N LEU A 42 -5.50 -0.18 -9.38
CA LEU A 42 -6.93 -0.42 -9.18
C LEU A 42 -7.22 -1.86 -8.71
N LYS A 43 -6.58 -2.87 -9.31
CA LYS A 43 -6.69 -4.28 -8.87
C LYS A 43 -6.13 -4.47 -7.47
N TYR A 44 -5.01 -3.84 -7.16
CA TYR A 44 -4.39 -3.92 -5.84
C TYR A 44 -5.31 -3.33 -4.76
N PHE A 45 -5.96 -2.20 -5.05
CA PHE A 45 -6.94 -1.61 -4.13
C PHE A 45 -8.18 -2.50 -3.94
N LEU A 46 -8.68 -3.15 -5.01
CA LEU A 46 -9.76 -4.13 -4.87
C LEU A 46 -9.37 -5.30 -3.97
N LYS A 47 -8.14 -5.82 -4.08
CA LYS A 47 -7.63 -6.90 -3.20
C LYS A 47 -7.55 -6.44 -1.75
N LEU A 48 -7.17 -5.18 -1.51
CA LEU A 48 -7.18 -4.58 -0.18
C LEU A 48 -8.62 -4.50 0.37
N VAL A 49 -9.57 -3.99 -0.42
CA VAL A 49 -10.99 -3.92 -0.04
C VAL A 49 -11.56 -5.31 0.23
N GLU A 50 -11.27 -6.30 -0.63
CA GLU A 50 -11.67 -7.70 -0.44
C GLU A 50 -11.15 -8.28 0.87
N SER A 51 -9.88 -8.02 1.19
CA SER A 51 -9.28 -8.47 2.45
C SER A 51 -9.92 -7.77 3.65
N TYR A 52 -10.13 -6.46 3.55
CA TYR A 52 -10.60 -5.63 4.65
C TYR A 52 -12.04 -5.96 5.02
N LYS A 53 -12.93 -6.11 4.04
CA LYS A 53 -14.33 -6.48 4.31
C LYS A 53 -14.48 -7.84 5.00
N LEU A 54 -13.48 -8.72 4.88
CA LEU A 54 -13.45 -10.02 5.56
C LEU A 54 -12.85 -9.94 6.97
N ILE A 55 -11.85 -9.06 7.17
CA ILE A 55 -11.08 -8.95 8.42
C ILE A 55 -11.76 -8.01 9.43
N TYR A 56 -12.42 -6.95 8.96
CA TYR A 56 -13.00 -5.89 9.80
C TYR A 56 -14.53 -5.98 9.82
N PRO A 57 -15.15 -6.46 10.91
CA PRO A 57 -16.59 -6.71 10.96
C PRO A 57 -17.49 -5.47 10.83
N LYS A 58 -16.93 -4.27 11.06
CA LYS A 58 -17.65 -3.00 10.89
C LYS A 58 -17.80 -2.58 9.43
N LEU A 59 -16.97 -3.14 8.54
CA LEU A 59 -17.02 -2.83 7.12
C LEU A 59 -18.18 -3.58 6.45
N SER A 60 -18.75 -2.96 5.41
CA SER A 60 -19.77 -3.63 4.59
C SER A 60 -19.17 -4.86 3.93
N ASN A 61 -19.84 -6.02 4.00
CA ASN A 61 -19.41 -7.20 3.25
C ASN A 61 -19.91 -7.16 1.78
N SER A 62 -20.78 -6.21 1.44
CA SER A 62 -21.38 -6.09 0.11
C SER A 62 -20.47 -5.32 -0.85
N TRP A 63 -20.23 -5.89 -2.05
CA TRP A 63 -19.48 -5.22 -3.10
C TRP A 63 -20.15 -3.93 -3.59
N ASN A 64 -21.48 -3.83 -3.51
CA ASN A 64 -22.25 -2.66 -3.97
C ASN A 64 -21.94 -1.40 -3.14
N TYR A 65 -21.42 -1.59 -1.92
CA TYR A 65 -20.95 -0.46 -1.11
C TYR A 65 -19.70 0.18 -1.72
N TYR A 66 -18.76 -0.64 -2.21
CA TYR A 66 -17.45 -0.17 -2.69
C TYR A 66 -17.43 0.13 -4.19
N LEU A 67 -18.21 -0.60 -4.98
CA LEU A 67 -18.12 -0.62 -6.44
C LEU A 67 -19.36 -0.06 -7.10
N THR A 68 -19.21 0.40 -8.34
CA THR A 68 -20.36 0.65 -9.21
C THR A 68 -21.12 -0.65 -9.49
N ASP A 69 -22.40 -0.55 -9.87
CA ASP A 69 -23.26 -1.71 -10.14
C ASP A 69 -22.59 -2.74 -11.07
N VAL A 70 -22.00 -2.25 -12.18
CA VAL A 70 -21.31 -3.09 -13.17
C VAL A 70 -20.21 -3.94 -12.54
N TYR A 71 -19.32 -3.33 -11.76
CA TYR A 71 -18.21 -4.05 -11.15
C TYR A 71 -18.65 -4.87 -9.93
N SER A 72 -19.68 -4.43 -9.21
CA SER A 72 -20.26 -5.20 -8.11
C SER A 72 -20.89 -6.51 -8.59
N ASP A 73 -21.61 -6.50 -9.71
CA ASP A 73 -22.21 -7.69 -10.33
C ASP A 73 -21.12 -8.67 -10.79
N ILE A 74 -20.07 -8.15 -11.42
CA ILE A 74 -18.90 -8.94 -11.83
C ILE A 74 -18.26 -9.62 -10.61
N MET A 75 -18.03 -8.88 -9.52
CA MET A 75 -17.43 -9.45 -8.31
C MET A 75 -18.35 -10.47 -7.63
N ASN A 76 -19.66 -10.22 -7.59
CA ASN A 76 -20.64 -11.14 -7.03
C ASN A 76 -20.79 -12.43 -7.86
N SER A 77 -20.41 -12.42 -9.14
CA SER A 77 -20.36 -13.63 -9.99
C SER A 77 -19.19 -14.57 -9.69
N GLY A 78 -18.24 -14.15 -8.85
CA GLY A 78 -17.07 -14.94 -8.47
C GLY A 78 -15.86 -14.80 -9.41
N ILE A 79 -15.85 -13.80 -10.29
CA ILE A 79 -14.68 -13.47 -11.11
C ILE A 79 -13.50 -13.06 -10.21
N GLN A 80 -12.33 -13.61 -10.49
CA GLN A 80 -11.11 -13.26 -9.78
C GLN A 80 -10.64 -11.84 -10.16
N ILE A 81 -10.21 -11.05 -9.18
CA ILE A 81 -9.75 -9.67 -9.37
C ILE A 81 -8.66 -9.57 -10.44
N ASP A 82 -7.74 -10.55 -10.50
CA ASP A 82 -6.65 -10.56 -11.47
C ASP A 82 -7.13 -10.68 -12.93
N SER A 83 -8.31 -11.29 -13.13
CA SER A 83 -8.96 -11.43 -14.44
C SER A 83 -9.84 -10.23 -14.82
N LEU A 84 -9.99 -9.23 -13.94
CA LEU A 84 -10.80 -8.05 -14.25
C LEU A 84 -10.15 -7.23 -15.38
N GLU A 85 -10.99 -6.78 -16.30
CA GLU A 85 -10.65 -5.81 -17.31
C GLU A 85 -11.35 -4.49 -17.00
N PHE A 86 -10.58 -3.50 -16.58
CA PHE A 86 -11.11 -2.17 -16.40
C PHE A 86 -11.26 -1.47 -17.74
N LYS A 87 -12.41 -0.82 -17.93
CA LYS A 87 -12.70 -0.03 -19.14
C LYS A 87 -12.04 1.35 -19.07
N SER A 88 -11.55 1.74 -17.91
CA SER A 88 -11.01 3.06 -17.62
C SER A 88 -10.06 3.00 -16.43
N ILE A 89 -9.08 3.91 -16.44
CA ILE A 89 -8.11 4.15 -15.36
C ILE A 89 -8.63 5.12 -14.29
N ASN A 90 -9.83 5.69 -14.48
CA ASN A 90 -10.45 6.59 -13.52
C ASN A 90 -11.18 5.80 -12.41
N SER A 91 -10.83 6.07 -11.16
CA SER A 91 -11.44 5.47 -9.96
C SER A 91 -12.97 5.59 -9.92
N GLU A 92 -13.57 6.70 -10.36
CA GLU A 92 -15.03 6.90 -10.38
C GLU A 92 -15.77 5.96 -11.34
N SER A 93 -15.06 5.37 -12.31
CA SER A 93 -15.65 4.36 -13.21
C SER A 93 -15.74 2.97 -12.58
N VAL A 94 -14.96 2.73 -11.52
CA VAL A 94 -14.83 1.44 -10.84
C VAL A 94 -15.51 1.44 -9.49
N PHE A 95 -15.26 2.47 -8.68
CA PHE A 95 -15.71 2.59 -7.31
C PHE A 95 -17.00 3.40 -7.20
N ASN A 96 -17.82 3.06 -6.22
CA ASN A 96 -19.04 3.79 -5.90
C ASN A 96 -18.68 5.23 -5.47
N ILE A 97 -19.33 6.23 -6.07
CA ILE A 97 -19.03 7.65 -5.82
C ILE A 97 -19.29 8.06 -4.36
N ASP A 98 -20.27 7.46 -3.68
CA ASP A 98 -20.54 7.72 -2.27
C ASP A 98 -19.43 7.17 -1.38
N PHE A 99 -18.87 6.01 -1.74
CA PHE A 99 -17.69 5.45 -1.07
C PHE A 99 -16.46 6.33 -1.28
N ILE A 100 -16.17 6.73 -2.53
CA ILE A 100 -15.07 7.65 -2.85
C ILE A 100 -15.19 8.93 -2.00
N ASN A 101 -16.35 9.58 -2.06
CA ASN A 101 -16.60 10.81 -1.31
C ASN A 101 -16.53 10.58 0.21
N GLY A 102 -17.01 9.43 0.69
CA GLY A 102 -16.93 9.03 2.08
C GLY A 102 -15.49 8.99 2.57
N VAL A 103 -14.60 8.31 1.84
CA VAL A 103 -13.18 8.19 2.18
C VAL A 103 -12.47 9.55 2.07
N LEU A 104 -12.67 10.28 0.97
CA LEU A 104 -11.99 11.57 0.73
C LEU A 104 -12.42 12.67 1.71
N SER A 105 -13.69 12.69 2.10
CA SER A 105 -14.22 13.69 3.04
C SER A 105 -14.08 13.31 4.51
N GLY A 106 -13.57 12.11 4.82
CA GLY A 106 -13.43 11.63 6.21
C GLY A 106 -14.72 11.11 6.83
N LYS A 107 -15.77 10.87 6.04
CA LYS A 107 -17.08 10.39 6.52
C LYS A 107 -17.19 8.87 6.61
N ASP A 108 -16.42 8.14 5.79
CA ASP A 108 -16.32 6.69 5.88
C ASP A 108 -15.32 6.30 6.99
N VAL A 109 -15.74 6.56 8.23
CA VAL A 109 -14.88 6.44 9.42
C VAL A 109 -14.38 5.01 9.59
N ASP A 110 -15.23 4.00 9.40
CA ASP A 110 -14.84 2.61 9.61
C ASP A 110 -13.79 2.15 8.59
N PHE A 111 -13.90 2.54 7.31
CA PHE A 111 -12.88 2.20 6.31
C PHE A 111 -11.57 2.93 6.57
N ILE A 112 -11.63 4.20 6.98
CA ILE A 112 -10.43 5.00 7.31
C ILE A 112 -9.74 4.44 8.57
N GLU A 113 -10.49 4.03 9.58
CA GLU A 113 -9.95 3.34 10.76
C GLU A 113 -9.26 2.03 10.38
N ALA A 114 -9.86 1.24 9.48
CA ALA A 114 -9.25 0.01 8.99
C ALA A 114 -7.94 0.27 8.23
N LEU A 115 -7.86 1.33 7.43
CA LEU A 115 -6.60 1.76 6.80
C LEU A 115 -5.58 2.12 7.86
N ALA A 116 -5.92 3.02 8.80
CA ALA A 116 -5.04 3.50 9.85
C ALA A 116 -4.49 2.37 10.73
N PHE A 117 -5.30 1.37 11.06
CA PHE A 117 -4.86 0.21 11.84
C PHE A 117 -3.77 -0.61 11.15
N ASN A 118 -3.68 -0.52 9.82
CA ASN A 118 -2.66 -1.21 9.02
C ASN A 118 -1.56 -0.26 8.53
N GLU A 119 -1.58 1.02 8.89
CA GLU A 119 -0.47 1.91 8.61
C GLU A 119 0.70 1.61 9.54
N ILE A 120 1.88 2.03 9.10
CA ILE A 120 3.06 2.01 9.93
C ILE A 120 3.40 3.47 10.19
N ASP A 121 3.19 3.91 11.42
CA ASP A 121 3.66 5.20 11.89
C ASP A 121 5.18 5.19 12.02
N SER A 122 5.79 6.37 11.96
CA SER A 122 7.20 6.50 12.29
C SER A 122 7.45 6.16 13.76
N TRP A 123 8.64 5.63 14.05
CA TRP A 123 9.06 5.31 15.42
C TRP A 123 10.56 5.51 15.56
N GLU A 124 11.03 5.68 16.79
CA GLU A 124 12.45 5.75 17.09
C GLU A 124 13.08 4.36 16.96
N THR A 125 13.57 4.04 15.76
CA THR A 125 14.23 2.76 15.46
C THR A 125 15.66 2.74 15.99
N LYS A 126 16.07 1.60 16.58
CA LYS A 126 17.47 1.36 17.00
C LYS A 126 18.28 0.72 15.88
N SER A 127 17.61 0.13 14.89
CA SER A 127 18.24 -0.52 13.74
C SER A 127 18.25 0.36 12.50
N SER A 128 19.18 0.04 11.59
CA SER A 128 19.16 0.58 10.22
C SER A 128 17.98 0.01 9.42
N VAL A 129 17.17 0.89 8.83
CA VAL A 129 16.06 0.53 7.93
C VAL A 129 16.36 1.05 6.53
N THR A 130 16.31 0.17 5.54
CA THR A 130 16.42 0.52 4.11
C THR A 130 15.13 0.15 3.39
N LEU A 131 14.50 1.15 2.78
CA LEU A 131 13.37 1.00 1.89
C LEU A 131 13.88 0.92 0.44
N PHE A 132 13.41 -0.05 -0.32
CA PHE A 132 13.81 -0.27 -1.70
C PHE A 132 12.60 -0.23 -2.64
N TYR A 133 12.67 0.59 -3.68
CA TYR A 133 11.60 0.74 -4.68
C TYR A 133 12.17 0.75 -6.08
N ASN A 134 11.46 0.15 -7.04
CA ASN A 134 11.75 0.37 -8.45
C ASN A 134 10.96 1.60 -8.94
N LYS A 135 11.61 2.50 -9.68
CA LYS A 135 10.97 3.75 -10.12
C LYS A 135 9.78 3.54 -11.06
N ASN A 136 9.82 2.48 -11.85
CA ASN A 136 8.85 2.23 -12.92
C ASN A 136 7.66 1.37 -12.48
N ASN A 137 7.72 0.75 -11.29
CA ASN A 137 6.59 0.04 -10.71
C ASN A 137 5.91 0.97 -9.70
N GLN A 138 4.67 1.37 -9.99
CA GLN A 138 3.75 2.00 -9.02
C GLN A 138 4.25 3.34 -8.46
N ILE A 139 4.21 4.38 -9.29
CA ILE A 139 4.62 5.76 -8.93
C ILE A 139 3.98 6.22 -7.60
N ASN A 140 2.74 5.81 -7.32
CA ASN A 140 2.02 6.19 -6.10
C ASN A 140 2.57 5.51 -4.85
N PHE A 141 3.11 4.30 -4.97
CA PHE A 141 3.81 3.63 -3.88
C PHE A 141 5.10 4.37 -3.51
N LEU A 142 5.78 4.96 -4.49
CA LEU A 142 6.98 5.77 -4.23
C LEU A 142 6.63 7.07 -3.50
N ASN A 143 5.50 7.71 -3.80
CA ASN A 143 5.08 8.94 -3.12
C ASN A 143 4.83 8.70 -1.63
N GLN A 144 4.07 7.66 -1.26
CA GLN A 144 3.87 7.33 0.15
C GLN A 144 5.16 6.91 0.85
N ALA A 145 6.09 6.25 0.14
CA ALA A 145 7.40 5.87 0.70
C ALA A 145 8.28 7.08 1.00
N LYS A 146 8.26 8.11 0.14
CA LYS A 146 8.95 9.39 0.40
C LYS A 146 8.38 10.09 1.62
N SER A 147 7.05 10.13 1.76
CA SER A 147 6.38 10.66 2.95
C SER A 147 6.74 9.88 4.21
N PHE A 148 6.76 8.54 4.12
CA PHE A 148 7.16 7.66 5.22
C PHE A 148 8.63 7.85 5.60
N LYS A 149 9.56 7.99 4.63
CA LYS A 149 10.95 8.35 4.95
C LYS A 149 11.02 9.69 5.68
N LYS A 150 10.26 10.69 5.23
CA LYS A 150 10.26 12.03 5.81
C LYS A 150 9.80 12.03 7.26
N SER A 151 8.84 11.18 7.64
CA SER A 151 8.38 11.09 9.04
C SER A 151 9.44 10.54 10.00
N PHE A 152 10.59 10.03 9.54
CA PHE A 152 11.71 9.66 10.42
C PHE A 152 12.76 10.76 10.56
N GLU A 153 12.61 11.90 9.90
CA GLU A 153 13.58 13.01 10.00
C GLU A 153 13.59 13.67 11.39
N GLU A 154 12.59 13.37 12.23
CA GLU A 154 12.53 13.80 13.64
C GLU A 154 13.34 12.90 14.59
N PHE A 155 13.81 11.73 14.12
CA PHE A 155 14.57 10.77 14.94
C PHE A 155 16.07 10.77 14.59
N ASP A 156 16.88 10.38 15.57
CA ASP A 156 18.34 10.31 15.42
C ASP A 156 18.79 9.21 14.44
N THR A 157 17.96 8.18 14.24
CA THR A 157 18.22 7.10 13.28
C THR A 157 17.35 7.25 12.03
N PRO A 158 17.82 8.00 11.01
CA PRO A 158 17.05 8.17 9.79
C PRO A 158 17.00 6.87 8.97
N ILE A 159 15.86 6.63 8.34
CA ILE A 159 15.73 5.50 7.41
C ILE A 159 16.21 5.87 6.00
N LYS A 160 16.74 4.89 5.27
CA LYS A 160 17.25 5.06 3.90
C LYS A 160 16.15 4.73 2.89
N LEU A 161 16.08 5.48 1.80
CA LEU A 161 15.28 5.15 0.64
C LEU A 161 16.20 4.96 -0.56
N LYS A 162 16.18 3.77 -1.15
CA LYS A 162 16.91 3.42 -2.37
C LYS A 162 15.92 3.22 -3.51
N ILE A 163 16.14 3.95 -4.60
CA ILE A 163 15.33 3.86 -5.81
C ILE A 163 16.19 3.21 -6.88
N ASN A 164 15.71 2.12 -7.44
CA ASN A 164 16.32 1.48 -8.59
C ASN A 164 15.75 2.08 -9.88
N GLU A 165 16.66 2.59 -10.71
CA GLU A 165 16.37 3.20 -12.01
C GLU A 165 16.34 2.15 -13.13
N GLU A 166 16.99 0.99 -12.94
CA GLU A 166 17.04 -0.09 -13.92
C GLU A 166 15.85 -1.04 -13.78
N SER A 167 14.92 -0.95 -14.73
CA SER A 167 13.77 -1.84 -14.80
C SER A 167 14.15 -3.18 -15.43
N LEU A 168 14.36 -4.21 -14.60
CA LEU A 168 14.29 -5.58 -15.07
C LEU A 168 12.82 -5.97 -15.19
N TYR A 169 12.18 -5.58 -16.30
CA TYR A 169 10.77 -5.85 -16.59
C TYR A 169 10.39 -7.33 -16.46
N GLU A 170 11.34 -8.25 -16.64
CA GLU A 170 11.11 -9.70 -16.55
C GLU A 170 11.14 -10.24 -15.12
N ASN A 171 11.71 -9.52 -14.14
CA ASN A 171 11.74 -9.95 -12.74
C ASN A 171 11.89 -8.75 -11.78
N PRO A 172 10.79 -8.15 -11.29
CA PRO A 172 10.85 -6.98 -10.41
C PRO A 172 11.43 -7.30 -9.01
N VAL A 173 11.44 -8.57 -8.63
CA VAL A 173 11.91 -9.05 -7.31
C VAL A 173 13.43 -9.25 -7.30
N LEU A 174 14.03 -9.64 -8.44
CA LEU A 174 15.47 -9.93 -8.52
C LEU A 174 16.35 -8.70 -8.18
N PRO A 175 16.10 -7.48 -8.70
CA PRO A 175 16.83 -6.30 -8.28
C PRO A 175 16.77 -6.06 -6.77
N PHE A 176 15.59 -6.26 -6.17
CA PHE A 176 15.41 -6.15 -4.73
C PHE A 176 16.27 -7.17 -3.97
N ILE A 177 16.22 -8.46 -4.36
CA ILE A 177 17.00 -9.52 -3.71
C ILE A 177 18.50 -9.21 -3.78
N LEU A 178 19.02 -8.83 -4.95
CA LEU A 178 20.44 -8.52 -5.12
C LEU A 178 20.86 -7.35 -4.22
N LYS A 179 20.04 -6.29 -4.17
CA LYS A 179 20.31 -5.13 -3.29
C LYS A 179 20.15 -5.44 -1.82
N ALA A 180 19.22 -6.32 -1.45
CA ALA A 180 19.09 -6.79 -0.08
C ALA A 180 20.33 -7.60 0.35
N ILE A 181 20.85 -8.48 -0.50
CA ILE A 181 22.08 -9.24 -0.25
C ILE A 181 23.29 -8.30 -0.11
N GLU A 182 23.48 -7.35 -1.03
CA GLU A 182 24.52 -6.32 -0.92
C GLU A 182 24.44 -5.61 0.44
N GLU A 183 23.25 -5.14 0.82
CA GLU A 183 23.04 -4.48 2.10
C GLU A 183 23.22 -5.40 3.32
N LEU A 184 23.04 -6.71 3.21
CA LEU A 184 23.28 -7.60 4.36
C LEU A 184 24.77 -7.91 4.57
N HIS A 185 25.59 -7.79 3.52
CA HIS A 185 27.02 -8.12 3.57
C HIS A 185 27.96 -6.90 3.64
N TYR A 186 27.43 -5.68 3.47
CA TYR A 186 28.14 -4.39 3.60
C TYR A 186 27.46 -3.46 4.61
#